data_AF-A0A2C6DS89-F1
#
_entry.id   AF-A0A2C6DS89-F1
#
_cell.length_a   1.000
_cell.length_b   1.000
_cell.length_c   1.000
_cell.angle_alpha   90.00
_cell.angle_beta   90.00
_cell.angle_gamma   90.00
#
_symmetry.space_group_name_H-M   'P 1'
#
loop_
_entity.id
_entity.type
_entity.pdbx_description
1 polymer ?
#
loop_
_entity_poly.entity_id
_entity_poly.type
_entity_poly.pdbx_seq_one_letter_code
_entity_poly.pdbx_strand_id
1 'polypeptide(L)' 'MRKPTSLDQAKHKAELASSLFATIMEKASKEHCSPELQDLIAIACDLNQEISHSLSTEVGA' A
#
# COMPACT_ATOMS: atom_id res chain seq x y z
N MET A 1 18.54 -1.71 -14.16
CA MET A 1 17.97 -0.71 -13.22
C MET A 1 16.61 -0.28 -13.76
N ARG A 2 15.55 -0.33 -12.94
CA ARG A 2 14.25 0.24 -13.35
C ARG A 2 14.42 1.76 -13.48
N LYS A 3 13.76 2.35 -14.48
CA LYS A 3 13.76 3.81 -14.61
C LYS A 3 13.17 4.43 -13.34
N PRO A 4 13.76 5.52 -12.81
CA PRO A 4 13.13 6.28 -11.74
C PRO A 4 11.70 6.64 -12.13
N THR A 5 10.77 6.42 -11.21
CA THR A 5 9.37 6.80 -11.38
C THR A 5 9.22 8.24 -10.92
N SER A 6 8.40 9.06 -11.59
CA SER A 6 8.11 10.42 -11.11
C SER A 6 7.37 10.39 -9.77
N LEU A 7 7.46 11.47 -8.98
CA LEU A 7 6.77 11.57 -7.69
C LEU A 7 5.25 11.39 -7.85
N ASP A 8 4.64 11.99 -8.87
CA ASP A 8 3.21 11.82 -9.16
C ASP A 8 2.84 10.37 -9.46
N GLN A 9 3.65 9.68 -10.27
CA GLN A 9 3.44 8.27 -10.57
C GLN A 9 3.66 7.39 -9.33
N ALA A 10 4.61 7.74 -8.46
CA ALA A 10 4.83 7.02 -7.21
C ALA A 10 3.63 7.20 -6.27
N LYS A 11 3.12 8.43 -6.12
CA LYS A 11 1.93 8.74 -5.32
C LYS A 11 0.71 7.98 -5.84
N HIS A 12 0.43 8.07 -7.14
CA HIS A 12 -0.67 7.36 -7.75
C HIS A 12 -0.58 5.84 -7.55
N LYS A 13 0.61 5.25 -7.69
CA LYS A 13 0.82 3.81 -7.42
C LYS A 13 0.60 3.45 -5.96
N ALA A 14 1.02 4.31 -5.03
CA ALA A 14 0.83 4.08 -3.60
C ALA A 14 -0.67 4.15 -3.22
N GLU A 15 -1.43 5.07 -3.81
CA GLU A 15 -2.89 5.14 -3.67
C GLU A 15 -3.60 3.90 -4.26
N LEU A 16 -3.15 3.43 -5.43
CA LEU A 16 -3.65 2.19 -6.03
C LEU A 16 -3.36 0.98 -5.14
N ALA A 17 -2.15 0.90 -4.58
CA ALA A 17 -1.75 -0.16 -3.66
C ALA A 17 -2.61 -0.13 -2.39
N SER A 18 -2.90 1.04 -1.82
CA SER A 18 -3.83 1.16 -0.69
C SER A 18 -5.20 0.55 -1.00
N SER A 19 -5.75 0.87 -2.18
CA SER A 19 -7.04 0.34 -2.62
C SER A 19 -7.01 -1.19 -2.82
N LEU A 20 -5.92 -1.70 -3.38
CA LEU A 20 -5.69 -3.14 -3.55
C LEU A 20 -5.60 -3.86 -2.20
N PHE A 21 -4.82 -3.32 -1.27
CA PHE A 21 -4.66 -3.92 0.05
C PHE A 21 -5.96 -3.96 0.84
N ALA A 22 -6.78 -2.91 0.79
CA ALA A 22 -8.12 -2.92 1.40
C ALA A 22 -8.98 -4.07 0.85
N THR A 23 -8.94 -4.29 -0.47
CA THR A 23 -9.65 -5.40 -1.12
C THR A 23 -9.11 -6.76 -0.71
N ILE A 24 -7.78 -6.91 -0.61
CA ILE A 24 -7.12 -8.14 -0.18
C ILE A 24 -7.49 -8.45 1.26
N MET A 25 -7.44 -7.46 2.15
CA MET A 25 -7.77 -7.62 3.57
C MET A 25 -9.24 -8.02 3.77
N GLU A 26 -10.16 -7.41 3.02
CA GLU A 26 -11.58 -7.78 3.03
C GLU A 26 -11.77 -9.24 2.60
N LYS A 27 -11.10 -9.65 1.51
CA LYS A 27 -11.15 -11.04 1.02
C LYS A 27 -10.54 -12.02 2.01
N ALA A 28 -9.36 -11.72 2.54
CA ALA A 28 -8.69 -12.56 3.53
C ALA A 28 -9.55 -12.76 4.79
N SER A 29 -10.25 -11.71 5.22
CA SER A 29 -11.20 -11.80 6.34
C SER A 29 -12.41 -12.67 6.01
N LYS A 30 -13.02 -12.49 4.82
CA LYS A 30 -14.18 -13.29 4.38
C LYS A 30 -13.86 -14.77 4.20
N GLU A 31 -12.67 -15.07 3.67
CA GLU A 31 -12.20 -16.42 3.40
C GLU A 31 -11.57 -17.09 4.64
N HIS A 32 -11.54 -16.40 5.78
CA HIS A 32 -10.94 -16.88 7.03
C HIS A 32 -9.49 -17.38 6.82
N CYS A 33 -8.70 -16.60 6.08
CA CYS A 33 -7.27 -16.86 5.90
C CYS A 33 -6.55 -16.93 7.25
N SER A 34 -5.39 -17.60 7.27
CA SER A 34 -4.64 -17.79 8.51
C SER A 34 -4.24 -16.44 9.13
N PRO A 35 -4.16 -16.33 10.47
CA PRO A 35 -3.75 -15.11 11.14
C PRO A 35 -2.41 -14.57 10.65
N GLU A 36 -1.45 -15.46 10.37
CA GLU A 36 -0.13 -15.08 9.87
C GLU A 36 -0.21 -14.39 8.50
N LEU A 37 -1.12 -14.84 7.62
CA LEU A 37 -1.33 -14.18 6.33
C LEU A 37 -1.99 -12.80 6.51
N GLN A 38 -2.93 -12.68 7.44
CA GLN A 38 -3.57 -11.40 7.76
C GLN A 38 -2.54 -10.40 8.32
N ASP A 39 -1.66 -10.84 9.21
CA ASP A 39 -0.58 -10.02 9.78
C ASP A 39 0.40 -9.55 8.70
N LEU A 40 0.78 -10.43 7.76
CA LEU A 40 1.63 -10.06 6.63
C LEU A 40 0.97 -9.03 5.70
N ILE A 41 -0.34 -9.15 5.47
CA ILE A 41 -1.10 -8.15 4.71
C ILE A 41 -1.12 -6.82 5.46
N ALA A 42 -1.35 -6.83 6.77
CA ALA A 42 -1.35 -5.62 7.59
C ALA A 42 0.01 -4.90 7.54
N ILE A 43 1.12 -5.63 7.68
CA ILE A 43 2.47 -5.05 7.53
C ILE A 43 2.66 -4.39 6.15
N ALA A 44 2.16 -5.03 5.09
CA ALA A 44 2.25 -4.47 3.75
C ALA A 44 1.40 -3.18 3.58
N CYS A 45 0.23 -3.13 4.21
CA CYS A 45 -0.60 -1.92 4.28
C CYS A 45 0.13 -0.78 4.97
N ASP A 46 0.70 -1.04 6.14
CA ASP A 46 1.38 -0.04 6.97
C ASP A 46 2.55 0.58 6.21
N LEU A 47 3.41 -0.25 5.60
CA LEU A 47 4.51 0.21 4.76
C LEU A 47 4.02 1.07 3.58
N ASN A 48 2.94 0.69 2.92
CA ASN A 48 2.39 1.47 1.82
C ASN A 48 1.81 2.81 2.29
N GLN A 49 1.23 2.85 3.49
CA GLN A 49 0.72 4.07 4.09
C GLN A 49 1.85 5.02 4.47
N GLU A 50 2.94 4.52 5.04
CA GLU A 50 4.16 5.30 5.31
C GLU A 50 4.75 5.90 4.02
N ILE A 51 4.83 5.11 2.96
CA ILE A 51 5.29 5.57 1.64
C ILE A 51 4.33 6.63 1.09
N SER A 52 3.03 6.37 1.11
CA SER A 52 2.01 7.32 0.63
C SER A 52 2.05 8.65 1.39
N HIS A 53 2.22 8.59 2.70
CA HIS A 53 2.34 9.76 3.56
C HIS A 53 3.61 10.55 3.22
N SER A 54 4.76 9.87 3.13
CA SER A 54 6.04 10.50 2.79
C SER A 54 6.02 11.16 1.41
N LEU A 55 5.38 10.51 0.43
CA LEU A 55 5.19 11.08 -0.91
C LEU A 55 4.26 12.31 -0.87
N SER A 56 3.23 12.30 -0.03
CA SER A 56 2.31 13.43 0.11
C SER A 56 2.95 14.63 0.79
N THR A 57 3.88 14.40 1.72
CA THR A 57 4.65 15.48 2.38
C THR A 57 5.66 16.14 1.44
N GLU A 58 6.24 15.39 0.50
CA GLU A 58 7.22 15.92 -0.47
C GLU A 58 6.56 16.68 -1.64
N VAL A 59 5.36 16.28 -2.07
CA VAL A 59 4.64 16.94 -3.19
C VAL A 59 3.91 18.22 -2.75
N GLY A 60 3.80 18.47 -1.45
CA GLY A 60 3.14 19.66 -0.87
C GLY A 60 4.05 20.84 -0.52
N ALA A 61 5.36 20.76 -0.81
CA ALA A 61 6.37 21.78 -0.47
C ALA A 61 6.74 22.69 -1.66
#